data_AF-A0A1S3DSW4-F1
#
_entry.id   AF-A0A1S3DSW4-F1
#
_cell.length_a   1.000
_cell.length_b   1.000
_cell.length_c   1.000
_cell.angle_alpha   90.00
_cell.angle_beta   90.00
_cell.angle_gamma   90.00
#
_symmetry.space_group_name_H-M   'P 1'
#
loop_
_entity.id
_entity.type
_entity.pdbx_description
1 polymer ?
#
loop_
_entity_poly.entity_id
_entity_poly.type
_entity_poly.pdbx_seq_one_letter_code
_entity_poly.pdbx_strand_id
1 'polypeptide(L)'
;MTSSDGLPHFPPPMIQDNVNGWGPCDMPQQFKDMPYQPFSKGDRLGKISDWTGLAFQDKKYINKYQSQFGSGSQYAYYHEEDESTFHLVDTTRIQKPPYQRGRFRQNQRNMRGRGGGRGGAQAQFQLLGKGFKLRDRDRKGQSGAKRYGKTQNIRNNKNQAPIKNRDASVTVRSDWVTIEEMDFARFSKLSLPNVKEPQDLYCCGSVEFYDKSYDRVNCKNEKPLVSNERIFHTVTTTDDPIIRKLSKTEGNVYATDTILATLMCCTRSNYSWDIVIEKIGDKLFFDKRDNTEFDLLTVNETSQDPPSDEQTSINSPRNLALEATFINHNFSQQVLKS
;
A
#
# COMPACT_ATOMS: atom_id res chain seq x y z
N MET A 1 -1.53 -64.13 -27.42
CA MET A 1 -1.97 -62.77 -27.06
C MET A 1 -3.48 -62.79 -27.05
N THR A 2 -4.07 -62.99 -25.88
CA THR A 2 -5.51 -63.20 -25.69
C THR A 2 -6.22 -61.86 -25.62
N SER A 3 -7.15 -61.68 -26.54
CA SER A 3 -8.00 -60.52 -26.75
C SER A 3 -8.98 -60.33 -25.60
N SER A 4 -8.88 -59.23 -24.85
CA SER A 4 -9.96 -58.74 -23.98
C SER A 4 -9.89 -57.22 -23.77
N ASP A 5 -9.59 -56.46 -24.81
CA ASP A 5 -9.71 -54.99 -24.80
C ASP A 5 -11.08 -54.60 -25.36
N GLY A 6 -12.04 -54.34 -24.46
CA GLY A 6 -13.37 -53.85 -24.85
C GLY A 6 -14.50 -54.01 -23.83
N LEU A 7 -14.26 -54.63 -22.67
CA LEU A 7 -15.26 -54.68 -21.59
C LEU A 7 -14.97 -53.59 -20.55
N PRO A 8 -15.98 -52.87 -20.04
CA PRO A 8 -15.80 -51.86 -19.00
C PRO A 8 -15.20 -52.50 -17.73
N HIS A 9 -14.07 -51.96 -17.27
CA HIS A 9 -13.36 -52.44 -16.09
C HIS A 9 -14.01 -51.88 -14.82
N PHE A 10 -14.54 -52.78 -13.98
CA PHE A 10 -15.02 -52.45 -12.65
C PHE A 10 -14.13 -53.15 -11.60
N PRO A 11 -13.18 -52.44 -10.97
CA PRO A 11 -12.39 -53.01 -9.89
C PRO A 11 -13.29 -53.27 -8.66
N PRO A 12 -13.12 -54.40 -7.97
CA PRO A 12 -13.91 -54.69 -6.78
C PRO A 12 -13.64 -53.65 -5.68
N PRO A 13 -14.67 -53.13 -4.99
CA PRO A 13 -14.48 -52.18 -3.91
C PRO A 13 -13.79 -52.88 -2.73
N MET A 14 -12.83 -52.19 -2.11
CA MET A 14 -12.21 -52.67 -0.89
C MET A 14 -13.19 -52.53 0.29
N ILE A 15 -13.52 -53.66 0.92
CA ILE A 15 -14.40 -53.73 2.10
C ILE A 15 -13.56 -54.19 3.29
N GLN A 16 -13.81 -53.59 4.45
CA GLN A 16 -13.18 -54.00 5.72
C GLN A 16 -13.79 -55.32 6.21
N ASP A 17 -12.94 -56.26 6.64
CA ASP A 17 -13.38 -57.53 7.23
C ASP A 17 -13.34 -57.45 8.76
N ASN A 18 -14.46 -57.76 9.40
CA ASN A 18 -14.61 -57.73 10.86
C ASN A 18 -15.13 -59.07 11.37
N VAL A 19 -14.20 -59.91 11.85
CA VAL A 19 -14.49 -61.29 12.28
C VAL A 19 -15.34 -61.35 13.57
N ASN A 20 -15.26 -60.31 14.42
CA ASN A 20 -15.81 -60.35 15.79
C ASN A 20 -17.07 -59.50 15.98
N GLY A 21 -17.60 -58.87 14.94
CA GLY A 21 -18.81 -58.05 15.06
C GLY A 21 -19.24 -57.36 13.77
N TRP A 22 -20.36 -56.63 13.87
CA TRP A 22 -20.87 -55.80 12.78
C TRP A 22 -20.56 -54.33 13.08
N GLY A 23 -19.70 -53.70 12.28
CA GLY A 23 -19.31 -52.30 12.45
C GLY A 23 -17.89 -51.98 11.96
N PRO A 24 -17.46 -50.71 12.03
CA PRO A 24 -16.12 -50.28 11.63
C PRO A 24 -15.06 -50.95 12.51
N CYS A 25 -14.06 -51.59 11.87
CA CYS A 25 -12.99 -52.28 12.59
C CYS A 25 -11.72 -51.43 12.73
N ASP A 26 -11.51 -50.47 11.83
CA ASP A 26 -10.33 -49.60 11.83
C ASP A 26 -10.71 -48.16 11.48
N MET A 27 -9.91 -47.21 11.97
CA MET A 27 -10.06 -45.81 11.61
C MET A 27 -9.74 -45.63 10.13
N PRO A 28 -10.50 -44.81 9.38
CA PRO A 28 -10.18 -44.51 7.99
C PRO A 28 -8.74 -44.01 7.85
N GLN A 29 -7.97 -44.61 6.93
CA GLN A 29 -6.56 -44.26 6.70
C GLN A 29 -6.35 -42.76 6.48
N GLN A 30 -7.34 -42.07 5.89
CA GLN A 30 -7.31 -40.63 5.64
C GLN A 30 -7.09 -39.77 6.89
N PHE A 31 -7.51 -40.22 8.07
CA PHE A 31 -7.48 -39.42 9.31
C PHE A 31 -6.53 -39.98 10.38
N LYS A 32 -5.79 -41.05 10.09
CA LYS A 32 -4.96 -41.75 11.08
C LYS A 32 -3.80 -40.90 11.63
N ASP A 33 -3.21 -40.07 10.77
CA ASP A 33 -2.01 -39.28 11.10
C ASP A 33 -2.31 -37.81 11.41
N MET A 34 -3.57 -37.45 11.63
CA MET A 34 -3.98 -36.05 11.88
C MET A 34 -4.84 -35.95 13.15
N PRO A 35 -4.56 -34.98 14.05
CA PRO A 35 -5.46 -34.67 15.15
C PRO A 35 -6.87 -34.36 14.64
N TYR A 36 -7.86 -35.12 15.12
CA TYR A 36 -9.24 -34.91 14.70
C TYR A 36 -9.80 -33.63 15.33
N GLN A 37 -10.26 -32.70 14.47
CA GLN A 37 -11.04 -31.54 14.90
C GLN A 37 -12.27 -31.39 13.99
N PRO A 38 -13.49 -31.41 14.56
CA PRO A 38 -14.71 -31.21 13.78
C PRO A 38 -14.76 -29.78 13.21
N PHE A 39 -15.30 -29.64 12.01
CA PHE A 39 -15.50 -28.35 11.35
C PHE A 39 -16.69 -28.39 10.39
N SER A 40 -17.21 -27.22 10.04
CA SER A 40 -18.26 -27.03 9.04
C SER A 40 -17.70 -26.29 7.83
N LYS A 41 -17.88 -26.84 6.62
CA LYS A 41 -17.46 -26.19 5.36
C LYS A 41 -18.32 -24.97 4.99
N GLY A 42 -19.50 -24.82 5.61
CA GLY A 42 -20.42 -23.70 5.36
C GLY A 42 -20.12 -22.47 6.23
N ASP A 43 -19.15 -22.56 7.14
CA ASP A 43 -18.84 -21.47 8.04
C ASP A 43 -18.16 -20.32 7.28
N ARG A 44 -18.48 -19.08 7.68
CA ARG A 44 -17.92 -17.90 7.03
C ARG A 44 -16.42 -17.78 7.34
N LEU A 45 -15.61 -17.61 6.30
CA LEU A 45 -14.16 -17.40 6.38
C LEU A 45 -13.79 -15.91 6.29
N GLY A 46 -12.60 -15.55 6.75
CA GLY A 46 -12.05 -14.19 6.63
C GLY A 46 -12.00 -13.38 7.92
N LYS A 47 -11.79 -14.02 9.08
CA LYS A 47 -11.51 -13.32 10.34
C LYS A 47 -10.04 -12.87 10.36
N ILE A 48 -9.81 -11.58 10.62
CA ILE A 48 -8.46 -11.00 10.75
C ILE A 48 -7.91 -11.34 12.15
N SER A 49 -6.59 -11.38 12.32
CA SER A 49 -5.93 -11.39 13.64
C SER A 49 -5.22 -10.05 13.81
N ASP A 50 -5.44 -9.36 14.94
CA ASP A 50 -4.84 -8.06 15.24
C ASP A 50 -4.30 -8.07 16.68
N TRP A 51 -2.97 -8.00 16.81
CA TRP A 51 -2.29 -7.94 18.11
C TRP A 51 -2.40 -6.56 18.79
N THR A 52 -2.81 -5.52 18.05
CA THR A 52 -3.02 -4.17 18.61
C THR A 52 -4.43 -3.98 19.17
N GLY A 53 -5.38 -4.87 18.82
CA GLY A 53 -6.77 -4.87 19.29
C GLY A 53 -7.63 -3.72 18.74
N LEU A 54 -7.16 -2.98 17.74
CA LEU A 54 -7.85 -1.82 17.18
C LEU A 54 -8.90 -2.20 16.12
N ALA A 55 -8.72 -3.33 15.45
CA ALA A 55 -9.59 -3.79 14.36
C ALA A 55 -11.00 -4.24 14.80
N PHE A 56 -11.23 -4.50 16.09
CA PHE A 56 -12.46 -5.14 16.59
C PHE A 56 -13.32 -4.25 17.49
N GLN A 57 -13.50 -2.97 17.13
CA GLN A 57 -14.37 -2.05 17.89
C GLN A 57 -15.84 -2.51 17.93
N ASP A 58 -16.32 -3.17 16.87
CA ASP A 58 -17.70 -3.62 16.76
C ASP A 58 -17.82 -5.14 16.92
N LYS A 59 -18.29 -5.58 18.09
CA LYS A 59 -18.45 -7.00 18.48
C LYS A 59 -19.38 -7.78 17.54
N LYS A 60 -20.21 -7.10 16.74
CA LYS A 60 -21.09 -7.72 15.75
C LYS A 60 -20.35 -8.49 14.65
N TYR A 61 -19.10 -8.11 14.34
CA TYR A 61 -18.31 -8.81 13.31
C TYR A 61 -17.67 -10.09 13.85
N ILE A 62 -17.30 -10.13 15.13
CA ILE A 62 -16.67 -11.30 15.76
C ILE A 62 -17.63 -12.49 15.75
N ASN A 63 -18.91 -12.26 16.06
CA ASN A 63 -19.93 -13.32 16.15
C ASN A 63 -20.24 -13.97 14.78
N LYS A 64 -19.89 -13.34 13.65
CA LYS A 64 -20.13 -13.88 12.31
C LYS A 64 -19.16 -15.00 11.91
N TYR A 65 -18.02 -15.09 12.60
CA TYR A 65 -16.97 -16.08 12.34
C TYR A 65 -16.87 -17.12 13.45
N GLN A 66 -17.83 -17.12 14.37
CA GLN A 66 -17.91 -18.15 15.40
C GLN A 66 -18.53 -19.41 14.79
N SER A 67 -17.77 -20.51 14.79
CA SER A 67 -18.30 -21.79 14.35
C SER A 67 -19.43 -22.24 15.28
N GLN A 68 -20.56 -22.61 14.70
CA GLN A 68 -21.72 -23.11 15.46
C GLN A 68 -21.55 -24.58 15.86
N PHE A 69 -20.71 -25.33 15.14
CA PHE A 69 -20.48 -26.75 15.35
C PHE A 69 -18.99 -27.08 15.22
N GLY A 70 -18.41 -27.67 16.26
CA GLY A 70 -17.02 -28.12 16.24
C GLY A 70 -16.01 -27.16 16.86
N SER A 71 -16.32 -26.62 18.03
CA SER A 71 -15.34 -25.87 18.83
C SER A 71 -14.26 -26.82 19.37
N GLY A 72 -13.10 -26.86 18.71
CA GLY A 72 -11.91 -27.59 19.15
C GLY A 72 -10.68 -26.68 19.21
N SER A 73 -9.76 -27.01 20.10
CA SER A 73 -8.48 -26.29 20.28
C SER A 73 -7.27 -27.18 20.03
N GLN A 74 -7.44 -28.26 19.26
CA GLN A 74 -6.35 -29.22 18.98
C GLN A 74 -5.24 -28.57 18.13
N TYR A 75 -5.60 -27.59 17.30
CA TYR A 75 -4.68 -26.79 16.50
C TYR A 75 -4.49 -25.37 17.06
N ALA A 76 -4.58 -25.18 18.38
CA ALA A 76 -4.39 -23.88 19.02
C ALA A 76 -3.00 -23.75 19.65
N TYR A 77 -2.40 -22.58 19.51
CA TYR A 77 -1.18 -22.19 20.21
C TYR A 77 -1.53 -21.26 21.38
N TYR A 78 -1.07 -21.59 22.58
CA TYR A 78 -1.20 -20.77 23.77
C TYR A 78 0.17 -20.18 24.10
N HIS A 79 0.25 -18.85 24.14
CA HIS A 79 1.46 -18.13 24.52
C HIS A 79 1.41 -17.86 26.03
N GLU A 80 2.30 -18.48 26.81
CA GLU A 80 2.29 -18.41 28.28
C GLU A 80 3.10 -17.22 28.85
N GLU A 81 3.94 -16.56 28.04
CA GLU A 81 4.85 -15.52 28.51
C GLU A 81 4.27 -14.11 28.34
N ASP A 82 4.42 -13.27 29.38
CA ASP A 82 4.02 -11.87 29.37
C ASP A 82 5.06 -11.02 28.61
N GLU A 83 4.96 -10.94 27.27
CA GLU A 83 5.85 -10.15 26.39
C GLU A 83 5.94 -8.66 26.79
N SER A 84 4.95 -8.15 27.52
CA SER A 84 4.92 -6.75 28.01
C SER A 84 6.02 -6.42 29.04
N THR A 85 6.71 -7.42 29.56
CA THR A 85 7.85 -7.22 30.48
C THR A 85 9.19 -7.05 29.77
N PHE A 86 9.31 -7.45 28.51
CA PHE A 86 10.55 -7.34 27.75
C PHE A 86 10.72 -5.92 27.21
N HIS A 87 11.91 -5.36 27.43
CA HIS A 87 12.31 -4.08 26.85
C HIS A 87 13.39 -4.34 25.81
N LEU A 88 13.21 -3.80 24.60
CA LEU A 88 14.22 -3.86 23.56
C LEU A 88 15.41 -2.99 23.97
N VAL A 89 16.59 -3.61 24.15
CA VAL A 89 17.82 -2.87 24.44
C VAL A 89 18.34 -2.26 23.15
N ASP A 90 18.31 -0.94 23.08
CA ASP A 90 18.86 -0.18 21.96
C ASP A 90 20.39 -0.26 21.97
N THR A 91 20.98 -0.89 20.95
CA THR A 91 22.43 -0.96 20.74
C THR A 91 22.95 0.16 19.84
N THR A 92 22.09 1.10 19.43
CA THR A 92 22.53 2.22 18.61
C THR A 92 23.39 3.17 19.43
N ARG A 93 24.63 3.39 18.97
CA ARG A 93 25.53 4.39 19.56
C ARG A 93 24.91 5.76 19.34
N ILE A 94 24.49 6.41 20.43
CA ILE A 94 24.04 7.81 20.44
C ILE A 94 25.11 8.66 19.76
N GLN A 95 24.84 9.12 18.53
CA GLN A 95 25.67 10.10 17.85
C GLN A 95 25.53 11.43 18.60
N LYS A 96 26.55 11.80 19.37
CA LYS A 96 26.63 13.13 19.97
C LYS A 96 26.77 14.16 18.85
N PRO A 97 25.94 15.22 18.82
CA PRO A 97 26.08 16.28 17.81
C PRO A 97 27.46 16.94 17.94
N PRO A 98 28.13 17.26 16.82
CA PRO A 98 29.49 17.77 16.83
C PRO A 98 29.52 19.20 17.37
N TYR A 99 30.29 19.40 18.45
CA TYR A 99 30.96 20.64 18.86
C TYR A 99 30.30 21.98 18.45
N GLN A 100 29.49 22.57 19.33
CA GLN A 100 29.44 24.04 19.44
C GLN A 100 30.40 24.49 20.53
N ARG A 101 31.63 24.81 20.12
CA ARG A 101 32.59 25.59 20.89
C ARG A 101 32.14 27.06 20.94
N GLY A 102 31.79 27.51 22.14
CA GLY A 102 32.14 28.82 22.67
C GLY A 102 31.56 30.07 22.02
N ARG A 103 30.55 30.67 22.67
CA ARG A 103 30.53 32.12 22.95
C ARG A 103 29.89 32.40 24.30
N PHE A 104 30.74 32.47 25.33
CA PHE A 104 30.51 33.30 26.48
C PHE A 104 30.48 34.76 26.01
N ARG A 105 29.34 35.45 26.13
CA ARG A 105 29.30 36.92 26.27
C ARG A 105 28.34 37.27 27.40
N GLN A 106 28.95 37.47 28.56
CA GLN A 106 28.46 38.27 29.66
C GLN A 106 28.16 39.69 29.15
N ASN A 107 26.92 40.14 29.28
CA ASN A 107 26.65 41.57 29.41
C ASN A 107 25.35 41.79 30.21
N GLN A 108 25.50 41.88 31.52
CA GLN A 108 24.61 42.67 32.36
C GLN A 108 24.76 44.15 31.96
N ARG A 109 23.70 44.76 31.42
CA ARG A 109 23.40 46.19 31.56
C ARG A 109 22.10 46.51 30.81
N ASN A 110 21.00 46.53 31.54
CA ASN A 110 20.08 47.69 31.60
C ASN A 110 18.77 47.31 32.30
N MET A 111 18.83 47.39 33.63
CA MET A 111 17.73 47.96 34.40
C MET A 111 17.62 49.45 34.04
N ARG A 112 16.54 49.86 33.36
CA ARG A 112 15.89 51.17 33.51
C ARG A 112 14.63 51.28 32.62
N GLY A 113 13.48 51.41 33.27
CA GLY A 113 12.52 52.46 32.92
C GLY A 113 11.28 52.10 32.10
N ARG A 114 10.22 51.66 32.78
CA ARG A 114 8.78 51.97 32.54
C ARG A 114 7.99 51.25 33.63
N GLY A 115 7.23 51.84 34.55
CA GLY A 115 6.68 53.17 34.70
C GLY A 115 5.29 53.02 35.34
N GLY A 116 5.09 53.59 36.54
CA GLY A 116 3.81 53.73 37.26
C GLY A 116 3.53 52.60 38.28
N GLY A 117 3.40 52.79 39.59
CA GLY A 117 3.24 53.98 40.42
C GLY A 117 1.80 54.12 40.94
N ARG A 118 1.51 53.64 42.17
CA ARG A 118 0.68 54.31 43.22
C ARG A 118 0.25 53.40 44.38
N GLY A 119 0.47 53.89 45.62
CA GLY A 119 -0.22 53.59 46.89
C GLY A 119 0.19 52.28 47.59
N GLY A 120 0.87 52.25 48.76
CA GLY A 120 0.46 52.78 50.07
C GLY A 120 -0.56 51.82 50.73
N ALA A 121 -0.58 51.44 52.02
CA ALA A 121 0.22 51.61 53.22
C ALA A 121 -0.43 50.67 54.29
N GLN A 122 0.29 50.38 55.39
CA GLN A 122 -0.22 49.88 56.69
C GLN A 122 -0.81 48.45 56.75
N ALA A 123 -0.92 47.73 57.87
CA ALA A 123 -0.26 47.60 59.17
C ALA A 123 -1.00 46.43 59.90
N GLN A 124 -0.30 45.68 60.76
CA GLN A 124 -0.75 44.87 61.91
C GLN A 124 -2.14 44.17 61.93
N PHE A 125 -2.19 42.86 62.25
CA PHE A 125 -2.44 42.38 63.63
C PHE A 125 -2.39 40.84 63.76
N GLN A 126 -1.99 40.40 64.95
CA GLN A 126 -1.96 39.02 65.45
C GLN A 126 -3.38 38.53 65.81
N LEU A 127 -3.63 37.21 65.78
CA LEU A 127 -4.19 36.48 66.94
C LEU A 127 -4.05 34.95 66.81
N LEU A 128 -3.71 34.33 67.94
CA LEU A 128 -3.53 32.90 68.20
C LEU A 128 -4.88 32.17 68.40
N GLY A 129 -4.99 30.92 67.93
CA GLY A 129 -6.16 30.07 68.17
C GLY A 129 -5.93 28.58 67.91
N LYS A 130 -5.41 27.88 68.94
CA LYS A 130 -5.56 26.46 69.32
C LYS A 130 -6.23 25.47 68.33
N GLY A 131 -5.55 24.37 68.01
CA GLY A 131 -6.21 23.06 67.88
C GLY A 131 -5.72 22.08 66.80
N PHE A 132 -4.87 21.13 67.23
CA PHE A 132 -4.89 19.70 66.87
C PHE A 132 -4.59 19.20 65.42
N LYS A 133 -3.61 18.27 65.41
CA LYS A 133 -3.39 17.14 64.49
C LYS A 133 -2.54 17.40 63.22
N LEU A 134 -1.24 17.48 63.48
CA LEU A 134 -0.20 16.96 62.60
C LEU A 134 -0.16 15.43 62.70
N ARG A 135 -0.70 14.73 61.70
CA ARG A 135 -0.26 13.41 61.17
C ARG A 135 -1.33 12.91 60.20
N ASP A 136 -0.90 12.38 59.05
CA ASP A 136 -1.71 11.66 58.04
C ASP A 136 -2.35 12.44 56.89
N ARG A 137 -1.64 13.40 56.27
CA ARG A 137 -2.04 13.89 54.94
C ARG A 137 -0.94 14.11 53.90
N ASP A 138 0.27 13.60 54.10
CA ASP A 138 1.41 13.76 53.16
C ASP A 138 1.76 12.50 52.34
N ARG A 139 0.77 11.65 52.04
CA ARG A 139 0.95 10.50 51.10
C ARG A 139 -0.16 10.36 50.04
N LYS A 140 -0.82 11.46 49.67
CA LYS A 140 -1.78 11.49 48.55
C LYS A 140 -1.63 12.80 47.77
N GLY A 141 -0.52 12.96 47.05
CA GLY A 141 -0.31 14.14 46.19
C GLY A 141 0.63 13.94 45.01
N GLN A 142 1.37 12.83 44.93
CA GLN A 142 2.45 12.65 43.95
C GLN A 142 2.16 11.65 42.82
N SER A 143 0.89 11.35 42.55
CA SER A 143 0.51 10.42 41.45
C SER A 143 -0.39 11.06 40.38
N GLY A 144 -0.63 12.37 40.43
CA GLY A 144 -1.50 13.08 39.47
C GLY A 144 -0.76 13.76 38.30
N ALA A 145 0.52 14.07 38.43
CA ALA A 145 1.23 14.94 37.48
C ALA A 145 1.96 14.21 36.34
N LYS A 146 1.97 12.86 36.31
CA LYS A 146 2.66 12.07 35.25
C LYS A 146 1.74 11.52 34.15
N ARG A 147 0.43 11.85 34.18
CA ARG A 147 -0.55 11.38 33.18
C ARG A 147 -0.83 12.35 32.03
N TYR A 148 -0.28 13.56 32.05
CA TYR A 148 -0.48 14.55 30.98
C TYR A 148 0.61 14.55 29.89
N GLY A 149 1.73 13.83 30.09
CA GLY A 149 2.82 13.74 29.11
C GLY A 149 2.73 12.55 28.13
N LYS A 150 1.98 11.49 28.46
CA LYS A 150 1.84 10.31 27.59
C LYS A 150 0.81 10.48 26.47
N THR A 151 -0.10 11.45 26.59
CA THR A 151 -1.14 11.71 25.57
C THR A 151 -0.64 12.58 24.41
N GLN A 152 0.48 13.29 24.58
CA GLN A 152 1.08 14.09 23.49
C GLN A 152 1.91 13.24 22.51
N ASN A 153 2.59 12.18 22.98
CA ASN A 153 3.37 11.30 22.09
C ASN A 153 2.50 10.35 21.25
N ILE A 154 1.27 10.04 21.68
CA ILE A 154 0.30 9.29 20.87
C ILE A 154 -0.31 10.16 19.76
N ARG A 155 -0.37 11.49 19.94
CA ARG A 155 -0.81 12.42 18.89
C ARG A 155 0.25 12.62 17.80
N ASN A 156 1.52 12.52 18.15
CA ASN A 156 2.60 12.65 17.16
C ASN A 156 2.79 11.39 16.29
N ASN A 157 2.35 10.22 16.77
CA ASN A 157 2.38 8.98 15.98
C ASN A 157 1.12 8.77 15.10
N LYS A 158 0.10 9.63 15.24
CA LYS A 158 -1.05 9.69 14.30
C LYS A 158 -0.75 10.47 13.02
N ASN A 159 0.37 11.21 12.99
CA ASN A 159 0.81 11.98 11.82
C ASN A 159 1.79 11.22 10.93
N GLN A 160 2.15 9.98 11.28
CA GLN A 160 2.72 9.08 10.29
C GLN A 160 1.55 8.49 9.53
N ALA A 161 1.43 8.88 8.25
CA ALA A 161 0.48 8.25 7.35
C ALA A 161 0.67 6.73 7.47
N PRO A 162 -0.39 5.95 7.72
CA PRO A 162 -0.27 4.50 7.71
C PRO A 162 0.37 4.11 6.38
N ILE A 163 1.39 3.25 6.43
CA ILE A 163 1.97 2.65 5.24
C ILE A 163 0.81 1.89 4.59
N LYS A 164 0.15 2.52 3.62
CA LYS A 164 -0.92 1.92 2.86
C LYS A 164 -0.27 0.77 2.10
N ASN A 165 -0.58 -0.46 2.48
CA ASN A 165 -0.18 -1.63 1.71
C ASN A 165 -0.77 -1.44 0.31
N ARG A 166 0.11 -1.33 -0.66
CA ARG A 166 -0.26 -1.19 -2.07
C ARG A 166 -0.10 -2.53 -2.73
N ASP A 167 -1.09 -2.89 -3.54
CA ASP A 167 -1.03 -4.10 -4.33
C ASP A 167 0.09 -3.98 -5.37
N ALA A 168 0.93 -5.01 -5.44
CA ALA A 168 1.99 -5.08 -6.44
C ALA A 168 1.38 -5.37 -7.82
N SER A 169 1.88 -4.71 -8.86
CA SER A 169 1.47 -4.94 -10.25
C SER A 169 1.78 -6.36 -10.73
N VAL A 170 2.70 -7.05 -10.05
CA VAL A 170 3.03 -8.44 -10.32
C VAL A 170 3.27 -9.23 -9.05
N THR A 171 2.88 -10.50 -9.10
CA THR A 171 3.25 -11.48 -8.10
C THR A 171 4.71 -11.89 -8.31
N VAL A 172 5.59 -11.42 -7.42
CA VAL A 172 7.01 -11.79 -7.43
C VAL A 172 7.13 -13.27 -7.08
N ARG A 173 7.73 -14.05 -7.98
CA ARG A 173 7.94 -15.48 -7.80
C ARG A 173 9.33 -15.76 -7.20
N SER A 174 9.48 -16.91 -6.54
CA SER A 174 10.73 -17.29 -5.87
C SER A 174 11.87 -17.69 -6.82
N ASP A 175 11.57 -17.94 -8.09
CA ASP A 175 12.54 -18.23 -9.15
C ASP A 175 13.16 -16.97 -9.76
N TRP A 176 12.68 -15.78 -9.39
CA TRP A 176 13.20 -14.51 -9.91
C TRP A 176 14.50 -14.14 -9.21
N VAL A 177 15.52 -13.83 -10.00
CA VAL A 177 16.84 -13.40 -9.50
C VAL A 177 16.94 -11.88 -9.58
N THR A 178 17.09 -11.22 -8.44
CA THR A 178 17.35 -9.78 -8.39
C THR A 178 18.73 -9.48 -8.97
N ILE A 179 18.79 -8.67 -10.02
CA ILE A 179 20.05 -8.24 -10.65
C ILE A 179 20.56 -6.95 -10.02
N GLU A 180 19.71 -5.95 -9.89
CA GLU A 180 20.08 -4.63 -9.38
C GLU A 180 18.91 -3.97 -8.66
N GLU A 181 19.22 -3.23 -7.59
CA GLU A 181 18.27 -2.42 -6.85
C GLU A 181 18.71 -0.96 -6.84
N MET A 182 17.81 -0.08 -7.29
CA MET A 182 18.05 1.35 -7.38
C MET A 182 16.93 2.11 -6.64
N ASP A 183 17.32 3.04 -5.77
CA ASP A 183 16.41 3.93 -5.06
C ASP A 183 16.21 5.26 -5.80
N PHE A 184 15.12 5.96 -5.53
CA PHE A 184 14.79 7.23 -6.21
C PHE A 184 15.86 8.33 -6.01
N ALA A 185 16.60 8.29 -4.90
CA ALA A 185 17.68 9.24 -4.64
C ALA A 185 18.88 9.03 -5.59
N ARG A 186 19.12 7.81 -6.07
CA ARG A 186 20.11 7.51 -7.11
C ARG A 186 19.65 8.04 -8.46
N PHE A 187 18.42 7.76 -8.88
CA PHE A 187 17.86 8.24 -10.15
C PHE A 187 17.87 9.76 -10.28
N SER A 188 17.57 10.48 -9.19
CA SER A 188 17.52 11.95 -9.18
C SER A 188 18.86 12.63 -9.49
N LYS A 189 19.98 11.91 -9.39
CA LYS A 189 21.34 12.42 -9.66
C LYS A 189 21.84 12.12 -11.07
N LEU A 190 21.13 11.28 -11.82
CA LEU A 190 21.51 10.92 -13.18
C LEU A 190 21.22 12.08 -14.12
N SER A 191 22.12 12.30 -15.08
CA SER A 191 21.96 13.34 -16.10
C SER A 191 22.66 12.92 -17.39
N LEU A 192 21.99 13.14 -18.52
CA LEU A 192 22.50 12.89 -19.85
C LEU A 192 22.26 14.13 -20.74
N PRO A 193 23.16 15.13 -20.73
CA PRO A 193 22.92 16.43 -21.39
C PRO A 193 23.11 16.44 -22.91
N ASN A 194 23.75 15.41 -23.50
CA ASN A 194 24.17 15.41 -24.90
C ASN A 194 23.26 14.59 -25.82
N VAL A 195 21.94 14.66 -25.61
CA VAL A 195 20.95 13.98 -26.47
C VAL A 195 20.74 14.81 -27.74
N LYS A 196 20.87 14.17 -28.91
CA LYS A 196 20.69 14.82 -30.22
C LYS A 196 19.20 14.92 -30.57
N GLU A 197 18.86 15.80 -31.51
CA GLU A 197 17.52 15.83 -32.09
C GLU A 197 17.24 14.51 -32.82
N PRO A 198 16.02 13.96 -32.68
CA PRO A 198 15.64 12.72 -33.35
C PRO A 198 15.52 12.94 -34.86
N GLN A 199 15.71 11.87 -35.63
CA GLN A 199 15.44 11.85 -37.06
C GLN A 199 14.23 10.95 -37.33
N ASP A 200 13.24 11.49 -38.03
CA ASP A 200 12.05 10.73 -38.39
C ASP A 200 12.39 9.69 -39.47
N LEU A 201 12.21 8.41 -39.13
CA LEU A 201 12.45 7.29 -40.06
C LEU A 201 11.16 6.87 -40.78
N TYR A 202 10.02 6.93 -40.09
CA TYR A 202 8.75 6.47 -40.60
C TYR A 202 7.60 7.24 -39.96
N CYS A 203 6.67 7.75 -40.78
CA CYS A 203 5.45 8.42 -40.33
C CYS A 203 4.24 7.67 -40.88
N CYS A 204 3.31 7.29 -39.99
CA CYS A 204 2.13 6.52 -40.34
C CYS A 204 0.87 7.03 -39.61
N GLY A 205 -0.29 6.72 -40.18
CA GLY A 205 -1.59 7.13 -39.65
C GLY A 205 -2.16 8.40 -40.29
N SER A 206 -3.32 8.82 -39.80
CA SER A 206 -4.02 10.04 -40.20
C SER A 206 -4.53 10.75 -38.96
N VAL A 207 -4.39 12.07 -38.91
CA VAL A 207 -4.81 12.90 -37.76
C VAL A 207 -5.90 13.87 -38.24
N GLU A 208 -7.00 13.95 -37.49
CA GLU A 208 -8.10 14.89 -37.77
C GLU A 208 -7.76 16.31 -37.26
N PHE A 209 -8.46 17.32 -37.78
CA PHE A 209 -8.25 18.70 -37.35
C PHE A 209 -8.93 18.99 -36.02
N TYR A 210 -8.23 19.66 -35.11
CA TYR A 210 -8.81 20.15 -33.86
C TYR A 210 -9.89 21.22 -34.08
N ASP A 211 -10.99 21.12 -33.34
CA ASP A 211 -12.04 22.14 -33.31
C ASP A 211 -11.75 23.24 -32.29
N LYS A 212 -11.26 24.38 -32.80
CA LYS A 212 -10.99 25.60 -32.02
C LYS A 212 -12.21 26.17 -31.29
N SER A 213 -13.43 25.70 -31.57
CA SER A 213 -14.61 26.10 -30.80
C SER A 213 -14.52 25.66 -29.33
N TYR A 214 -13.81 24.56 -29.06
CA TYR A 214 -13.62 24.03 -27.70
C TYR A 214 -12.75 24.93 -26.82
N ASP A 215 -11.91 25.80 -27.40
CA ASP A 215 -11.11 26.78 -26.65
C ASP A 215 -11.98 27.81 -25.89
N ARG A 216 -13.26 27.95 -26.25
CA ARG A 216 -14.20 28.89 -25.62
C ARG A 216 -15.04 28.25 -24.50
N VAL A 217 -14.91 26.94 -24.28
CA VAL A 217 -15.61 26.23 -23.21
C VAL A 217 -15.06 26.70 -21.87
N ASN A 218 -15.94 26.95 -20.90
CA ASN A 218 -15.59 27.39 -19.56
C ASN A 218 -16.61 26.87 -18.55
N CYS A 219 -16.37 27.04 -17.24
CA CYS A 219 -17.26 26.49 -16.20
C CYS A 219 -18.70 27.04 -16.22
N LYS A 220 -18.97 28.15 -16.92
CA LYS A 220 -20.34 28.68 -17.11
C LYS A 220 -20.98 28.23 -18.42
N ASN A 221 -20.17 27.82 -19.38
CA ASN A 221 -20.58 27.35 -20.70
C ASN A 221 -19.88 26.01 -20.97
N GLU A 222 -20.28 25.00 -20.20
CA GLU A 222 -19.78 23.64 -20.32
C GLU A 222 -20.39 22.94 -21.53
N LYS A 223 -19.67 21.97 -22.08
CA LYS A 223 -20.21 21.04 -23.08
C LYS A 223 -20.27 19.65 -22.46
N PRO A 224 -21.39 18.92 -22.60
CA PRO A 224 -21.48 17.56 -22.11
C PRO A 224 -20.51 16.65 -22.86
N LEU A 225 -19.85 15.76 -22.12
CA LEU A 225 -19.00 14.73 -22.70
C LEU A 225 -19.87 13.67 -23.38
N VAL A 226 -19.56 13.34 -24.63
CA VAL A 226 -20.27 12.36 -25.43
C VAL A 226 -19.41 11.11 -25.56
N SER A 227 -20.03 9.94 -25.38
CA SER A 227 -19.37 8.66 -25.60
C SER A 227 -19.15 8.45 -27.10
N ASN A 228 -17.91 8.27 -27.52
CA ASN A 228 -17.51 8.01 -28.89
C ASN A 228 -16.93 6.60 -29.00
N GLU A 229 -17.51 5.76 -29.85
CA GLU A 229 -17.05 4.39 -30.08
C GLU A 229 -15.95 4.37 -31.16
N ARG A 230 -14.76 4.90 -30.82
CA ARG A 230 -13.54 4.75 -31.63
C ARG A 230 -12.68 3.62 -31.07
N ILE A 231 -11.96 2.94 -31.96
CA ILE A 231 -11.03 1.87 -31.58
C ILE A 231 -9.70 2.51 -31.21
N PHE A 232 -9.24 2.25 -29.98
CA PHE A 232 -7.91 2.64 -29.51
C PHE A 232 -6.98 1.43 -29.57
N HIS A 233 -5.82 1.62 -30.19
CA HIS A 233 -4.81 0.58 -30.33
C HIS A 233 -3.71 0.80 -29.29
N THR A 234 -3.56 -0.13 -28.35
CA THR A 234 -2.53 -0.10 -27.31
C THR A 234 -1.46 -1.16 -27.56
N VAL A 235 -0.96 -1.22 -28.80
CA VAL A 235 -0.02 -2.25 -29.27
C VAL A 235 1.31 -2.19 -28.50
N THR A 236 1.84 -3.36 -28.18
CA THR A 236 3.15 -3.59 -27.53
C THR A 236 4.30 -3.37 -28.51
N THR A 237 5.51 -3.15 -27.99
CA THR A 237 6.70 -2.92 -28.84
C THR A 237 6.97 -4.14 -29.70
N THR A 238 6.79 -5.34 -29.15
CA THR A 238 7.03 -6.57 -29.89
C THR A 238 5.94 -6.88 -30.90
N ASP A 239 4.68 -6.46 -30.72
CA ASP A 239 3.60 -6.71 -31.69
C ASP A 239 3.50 -5.67 -32.80
N ASP A 240 4.22 -4.55 -32.70
CA ASP A 240 4.27 -3.56 -33.77
C ASP A 240 5.02 -4.10 -35.01
N PRO A 241 4.35 -4.20 -36.19
CA PRO A 241 4.96 -4.74 -37.41
C PRO A 241 6.02 -3.81 -38.02
N ILE A 242 5.92 -2.50 -37.80
CA ILE A 242 6.90 -1.51 -38.26
C ILE A 242 8.16 -1.63 -37.43
N ILE A 243 8.04 -1.73 -36.10
CA ILE A 243 9.19 -1.98 -35.22
C ILE A 243 9.85 -3.31 -35.57
N ARG A 244 9.09 -4.38 -35.82
CA ARG A 244 9.63 -5.67 -36.30
C ARG A 244 10.38 -5.57 -37.63
N LYS A 245 10.00 -4.65 -38.50
CA LYS A 245 10.69 -4.41 -39.79
C LYS A 245 11.96 -3.61 -39.58
N LEU A 246 11.89 -2.52 -38.81
CA LEU A 246 13.03 -1.67 -38.46
C LEU A 246 14.07 -2.44 -37.66
N SER A 247 13.63 -3.38 -36.81
CA SER A 247 14.54 -4.19 -36.01
C SER A 247 15.41 -5.13 -36.82
N LYS A 248 15.18 -5.30 -38.12
CA LYS A 248 16.07 -6.06 -39.01
C LYS A 248 17.16 -5.18 -39.64
N THR A 249 16.93 -3.88 -39.75
CA THR A 249 17.80 -2.96 -40.49
C THR A 249 18.60 -2.06 -39.57
N GLU A 250 17.98 -1.44 -38.56
CA GLU A 250 18.58 -0.37 -37.76
C GLU A 250 18.12 -0.39 -36.31
N GLY A 251 18.96 0.16 -35.42
CA GLY A 251 18.68 0.29 -33.98
C GLY A 251 19.15 -0.90 -33.14
N ASN A 252 19.24 -0.64 -31.84
CA ASN A 252 19.57 -1.63 -30.81
C ASN A 252 18.63 -1.56 -29.60
N VAL A 253 17.86 -0.49 -29.44
CA VAL A 253 16.86 -0.33 -28.38
C VAL A 253 15.54 0.07 -29.02
N TYR A 254 14.47 -0.65 -28.69
CA TYR A 254 13.12 -0.40 -29.20
C TYR A 254 12.16 -0.30 -28.01
N ALA A 255 11.27 0.68 -28.06
CA ALA A 255 10.27 0.96 -27.04
C ALA A 255 9.13 1.81 -27.63
N THR A 256 8.00 1.87 -26.94
CA THR A 256 6.93 2.85 -27.19
C THR A 256 7.06 4.06 -26.28
N ASP A 257 6.36 5.14 -26.65
CA ASP A 257 6.31 6.40 -25.89
C ASP A 257 5.78 6.19 -24.47
N THR A 258 4.72 5.41 -24.27
CA THR A 258 4.17 5.12 -22.93
C THR A 258 5.21 4.48 -22.02
N ILE A 259 5.97 3.50 -22.54
CA ILE A 259 7.01 2.80 -21.79
C ILE A 259 8.16 3.74 -21.43
N LEU A 260 8.63 4.53 -22.40
CA LEU A 260 9.72 5.49 -22.16
C LEU A 260 9.29 6.62 -21.21
N ALA A 261 8.06 7.12 -21.31
CA ALA A 261 7.53 8.13 -20.40
C ALA A 261 7.52 7.63 -18.96
N THR A 262 7.11 6.37 -18.74
CA THR A 262 7.14 5.72 -17.42
C THR A 262 8.56 5.60 -16.88
N LEU A 263 9.53 5.20 -17.72
CA LEU A 263 10.95 5.12 -17.31
C LEU A 263 11.54 6.50 -16.98
N MET A 264 11.30 7.51 -17.82
CA MET A 264 11.81 8.86 -17.63
C MET A 264 11.21 9.54 -16.39
N CYS A 265 9.95 9.23 -16.07
CA CYS A 265 9.23 9.82 -14.94
C CYS A 265 9.17 8.91 -13.69
N CYS A 266 9.97 7.83 -13.65
CA CYS A 266 9.90 6.81 -12.59
C CYS A 266 10.03 7.39 -11.16
N THR A 267 10.80 8.46 -10.96
CA THR A 267 11.00 9.09 -9.64
C THR A 267 9.76 9.74 -9.05
N ARG A 268 8.68 9.87 -9.83
CA ARG A 268 7.38 10.42 -9.39
C ARG A 268 6.34 9.34 -9.11
N SER A 269 6.60 8.10 -9.51
CA SER A 269 5.67 6.99 -9.35
C SER A 269 5.47 6.62 -7.87
N ASN A 270 4.24 6.25 -7.54
CA ASN A 270 3.83 5.81 -6.21
C ASN A 270 3.12 4.46 -6.27
N TYR A 271 2.25 4.27 -7.26
CA TYR A 271 1.69 2.96 -7.58
C TYR A 271 2.72 2.09 -8.30
N SER A 272 2.64 0.78 -8.08
CA SER A 272 3.53 -0.16 -8.73
C SER A 272 3.21 -0.27 -10.22
N TRP A 273 4.26 -0.32 -11.03
CA TRP A 273 4.22 -0.60 -12.45
C TRP A 273 5.37 -1.53 -12.79
N ASP A 274 5.30 -2.18 -13.94
CA ASP A 274 6.35 -3.06 -14.42
C ASP A 274 6.50 -2.97 -15.93
N ILE A 275 7.71 -3.27 -16.40
CA ILE A 275 8.10 -3.28 -17.81
C ILE A 275 8.91 -4.57 -18.02
N VAL A 276 8.63 -5.28 -19.11
CA VAL A 276 9.36 -6.46 -19.54
C VAL A 276 10.48 -6.02 -20.47
N ILE A 277 11.70 -6.51 -20.27
CA ILE A 277 12.82 -6.22 -21.17
C ILE A 277 13.26 -7.55 -21.77
N GLU A 278 13.11 -7.68 -23.09
CA GLU A 278 13.61 -8.82 -23.83
C GLU A 278 14.93 -8.47 -24.51
N LYS A 279 16.00 -9.19 -24.17
CA LYS A 279 17.32 -9.04 -24.77
C LYS A 279 17.58 -10.17 -25.74
N ILE A 280 17.63 -9.84 -27.04
CA ILE A 280 17.92 -10.80 -28.13
C ILE A 280 19.22 -10.36 -28.81
N GLY A 281 20.33 -11.06 -28.52
CA GLY A 281 21.65 -10.67 -29.01
C GLY A 281 22.06 -9.30 -28.45
N ASP A 282 22.30 -8.33 -29.34
CA ASP A 282 22.64 -6.94 -29.02
C ASP A 282 21.43 -5.99 -29.10
N LYS A 283 20.21 -6.53 -29.17
CA LYS A 283 18.97 -5.76 -29.25
C LYS A 283 18.17 -5.89 -27.96
N LEU A 284 17.63 -4.76 -27.51
CA LEU A 284 16.78 -4.62 -26.34
C LEU A 284 15.38 -4.18 -26.78
N PHE A 285 14.38 -4.96 -26.43
CA PHE A 285 12.98 -4.63 -26.60
C PHE A 285 12.38 -4.35 -25.23
N PHE A 286 11.97 -3.11 -25.01
CA PHE A 286 11.21 -2.75 -23.82
C PHE A 286 9.73 -2.93 -24.16
N ASP A 287 9.06 -3.76 -23.39
CA ASP A 287 7.67 -4.11 -23.62
C ASP A 287 6.82 -4.04 -22.36
N LYS A 288 5.51 -3.93 -22.54
CA LYS A 288 4.53 -4.03 -21.44
C LYS A 288 3.86 -5.39 -21.50
N ARG A 289 3.39 -5.89 -20.35
CA ARG A 289 2.65 -7.15 -20.33
C ARG A 289 1.25 -6.99 -20.88
N ASP A 290 0.82 -7.95 -21.67
CA ASP A 290 -0.57 -8.08 -22.07
C ASP A 290 -1.48 -8.27 -20.84
N ASN A 291 -2.70 -7.73 -20.92
CA ASN A 291 -3.71 -7.81 -19.87
C ASN A 291 -3.33 -7.15 -18.53
N THR A 292 -2.42 -6.17 -18.54
CA THR A 292 -2.16 -5.33 -17.37
C THR A 292 -2.86 -3.99 -17.47
N GLU A 293 -3.05 -3.35 -16.31
CA GLU A 293 -3.63 -2.00 -16.18
C GLU A 293 -2.60 -0.89 -16.48
N PHE A 294 -1.55 -1.19 -17.24
CA PHE A 294 -0.43 -0.28 -17.52
C PHE A 294 -0.86 0.97 -18.28
N ASP A 295 -1.84 0.84 -19.18
CA ASP A 295 -2.38 1.98 -19.95
C ASP A 295 -3.44 2.78 -19.18
N LEU A 296 -3.82 2.35 -17.97
CA LEU A 296 -4.79 3.10 -17.17
C LEU A 296 -4.14 4.33 -16.55
N LEU A 297 -4.85 5.45 -16.63
CA LEU A 297 -4.43 6.69 -15.98
C LEU A 297 -4.70 6.63 -14.49
N THR A 298 -3.70 6.99 -13.69
CA THR A 298 -3.84 7.04 -12.23
C THR A 298 -4.47 8.36 -11.78
N VAL A 299 -5.41 8.30 -10.83
CA VAL A 299 -6.08 9.48 -10.26
C VAL A 299 -5.61 9.72 -8.82
N ASN A 300 -5.23 10.96 -8.50
CA ASN A 300 -4.80 11.37 -7.16
C ASN A 300 -3.63 10.58 -6.54
N GLU A 301 -2.80 9.93 -7.37
CA GLU A 301 -1.70 9.04 -6.96
C GLU A 301 -0.72 9.66 -5.93
N THR A 302 -0.34 10.92 -6.15
CA THR A 302 0.68 11.63 -5.35
C THR A 302 0.08 12.55 -4.29
N SER A 303 -1.22 12.44 -4.03
CA SER A 303 -1.91 13.19 -2.97
C SER A 303 -1.37 12.77 -1.59
N GLN A 304 -1.48 13.65 -0.59
CA GLN A 304 -1.16 13.29 0.81
C GLN A 304 -2.01 12.11 1.29
N ASP A 305 -3.28 12.10 0.91
CA ASP A 305 -4.22 11.02 1.15
C ASP A 305 -4.75 10.45 -0.18
N PRO A 306 -4.08 9.45 -0.77
CA PRO A 306 -4.58 8.77 -1.97
C PRO A 306 -5.91 8.04 -1.69
N PRO A 307 -6.75 7.82 -2.72
CA PRO A 307 -8.02 7.10 -2.56
C PRO A 307 -7.80 5.69 -1.97
N SER A 308 -8.75 5.22 -1.17
CA SER A 308 -8.68 3.92 -0.49
C SER A 308 -9.30 2.79 -1.31
N ASP A 309 -8.74 1.59 -1.21
CA ASP A 309 -9.12 0.39 -1.96
C ASP A 309 -10.42 -0.29 -1.48
N GLU A 310 -11.48 0.49 -1.26
CA GLU A 310 -12.82 -0.07 -1.06
C GLU A 310 -13.39 -0.50 -2.43
N GLN A 311 -13.20 -1.76 -2.81
CA GLN A 311 -13.53 -2.29 -4.15
C GLN A 311 -14.97 -2.04 -4.63
N THR A 312 -15.92 -1.93 -3.70
CA THR A 312 -17.33 -1.65 -4.02
C THR A 312 -17.64 -0.15 -4.12
N SER A 313 -16.69 0.71 -3.76
CA SER A 313 -16.83 2.16 -3.84
C SER A 313 -16.61 2.63 -5.27
N ILE A 314 -17.42 3.59 -5.70
CA ILE A 314 -17.21 4.30 -6.97
C ILE A 314 -15.87 5.05 -6.98
N ASN A 315 -15.37 5.44 -5.80
CA ASN A 315 -14.12 6.17 -5.62
C ASN A 315 -12.91 5.25 -5.34
N SER A 316 -12.99 3.97 -5.69
CA SER A 316 -11.83 3.09 -5.61
C SER A 316 -10.78 3.51 -6.65
N PRO A 317 -9.47 3.37 -6.38
CA PRO A 317 -8.42 3.74 -7.34
C PRO A 317 -8.62 3.11 -8.72
N ARG A 318 -9.04 1.85 -8.76
CA ARG A 318 -9.32 1.12 -10.00
C ARG A 318 -10.48 1.71 -10.79
N ASN A 319 -11.62 1.98 -10.14
CA ASN A 319 -12.78 2.55 -10.81
C ASN A 319 -12.50 3.97 -11.32
N LEU A 320 -11.80 4.78 -10.53
CA LEU A 320 -11.35 6.11 -10.95
C LEU A 320 -10.37 6.05 -12.12
N ALA A 321 -9.47 5.08 -12.15
CA ALA A 321 -8.54 4.90 -13.26
C ALA A 321 -9.26 4.49 -14.55
N LEU A 322 -10.24 3.59 -14.47
CA LEU A 322 -11.10 3.22 -15.60
C LEU A 322 -11.90 4.42 -16.11
N GLU A 323 -12.53 5.17 -15.20
CA GLU A 323 -13.29 6.37 -15.53
C GLU A 323 -12.42 7.45 -16.18
N ALA A 324 -11.26 7.76 -15.60
CA ALA A 324 -10.34 8.76 -16.14
C ALA A 324 -9.82 8.39 -17.54
N THR A 325 -9.49 7.11 -17.74
CA THR A 325 -9.04 6.59 -19.04
C THR A 325 -10.17 6.67 -20.07
N PHE A 326 -11.40 6.30 -19.68
CA PHE A 326 -12.58 6.41 -20.53
C PHE A 326 -12.88 7.87 -20.92
N ILE A 327 -12.79 8.81 -19.97
CA ILE A 327 -12.97 10.24 -20.23
C ILE A 327 -11.89 10.74 -21.20
N ASN A 328 -10.63 10.36 -20.99
CA ASN A 328 -9.53 10.78 -21.85
C ASN A 328 -9.71 10.30 -23.30
N HIS A 329 -10.07 9.02 -23.48
CA HIS A 329 -10.38 8.46 -24.80
C HIS A 329 -11.52 9.22 -25.48
N ASN A 330 -12.66 9.42 -24.81
CA ASN A 330 -13.79 10.12 -25.41
C ASN A 330 -13.49 11.58 -25.74
N PHE A 331 -12.86 12.29 -24.81
CA PHE A 331 -12.52 13.70 -24.99
C PHE A 331 -11.54 13.89 -26.15
N SER A 332 -10.55 13.00 -26.31
CA SER A 332 -9.58 13.04 -27.40
C SER A 332 -10.23 13.05 -28.79
N GLN A 333 -11.40 12.41 -28.93
CA GLN A 333 -12.15 12.33 -30.18
C GLN A 333 -13.21 13.44 -30.30
N GLN A 334 -13.84 13.80 -29.18
CA GLN A 334 -14.92 14.78 -29.18
C GLN A 334 -14.48 16.20 -29.59
N VAL A 335 -13.23 16.56 -29.30
CA VAL A 335 -12.68 17.88 -29.64
C VAL A 335 -12.18 18.00 -31.08
N LEU A 336 -12.32 16.95 -31.87
CA LEU A 336 -11.93 16.94 -33.28
C LEU A 336 -13.11 17.36 -34.15
N LYS A 337 -12.81 17.94 -35.31
CA LYS A 337 -13.81 18.22 -36.35
C LYS A 337 -14.11 16.92 -37.08
N SER A 338 -15.31 16.39 -36.84
CA SER A 338 -15.85 15.24 -37.55
C SER A 338 -16.05 15.51 -39.05
#